data_AF-A0A1D7TII4-F1
#
_entry.id   AF-A0A1D7TII4-F1
#
_cell.length_a   1.000
_cell.length_b   1.000
_cell.length_c   1.000
_cell.angle_alpha   90.00
_cell.angle_beta   90.00
_cell.angle_gamma   90.00
#
_symmetry.space_group_name_H-M   'P 1'
#
loop_
_entity.id
_entity.type
_entity.pdbx_description
1 polymer ?
#
loop_
_entity_poly.entity_id
_entity_poly.type
_entity_poly.pdbx_seq_one_letter_code
_entity_poly.pdbx_strand_id
1 'polypeptide(L)'
;MIDAEIRKKIRQGTAVSQLEDVLTSNIFGLMRMIPHHLIKILANAKHIRENEKLTQISELSITSNSFELWKIFQNKNEKTDKNRDEPDVYFELDNGKKIIVEVKYLSGESDENQLIDYAEHCDYLIYLTFFHEHHKRAKEKYLYHEKIYLLTWREFYSLLRDIPKSNSVIESALISHLLHYLEYKFGSIWDGWSKNLGKINYPYGGFYSGK
;
A
#
# COMPACT_ATOMS: atom_id res chain seq x y z
N MET A 1 -18.56 -4.09 -1.34
CA MET A 1 -17.69 -4.64 -2.41
C MET A 1 -16.34 -5.08 -1.84
N ILE A 2 -15.66 -4.23 -1.04
CA ILE A 2 -14.43 -4.59 -0.31
C ILE A 2 -14.64 -5.81 0.61
N ASP A 3 -15.72 -5.86 1.40
CA ASP A 3 -15.98 -6.98 2.33
C ASP A 3 -16.18 -8.34 1.65
N ALA A 4 -16.76 -8.34 0.44
CA ALA A 4 -16.99 -9.57 -0.32
C ALA A 4 -15.68 -10.14 -0.88
N GLU A 5 -14.76 -9.26 -1.29
CA GLU A 5 -13.47 -9.67 -1.85
C GLU A 5 -12.51 -10.12 -0.73
N ILE A 6 -12.51 -9.42 0.41
CA ILE A 6 -11.71 -9.82 1.59
C ILE A 6 -12.13 -11.20 2.09
N ARG A 7 -13.43 -11.50 2.12
CA ARG A 7 -13.92 -12.83 2.53
C ARG A 7 -13.40 -13.97 1.66
N LYS A 8 -13.09 -13.71 0.37
CA LYS A 8 -12.46 -14.71 -0.52
C LYS A 8 -10.97 -14.89 -0.23
N LYS A 9 -10.30 -13.84 0.26
CA LYS A 9 -8.86 -13.84 0.54
C LYS A 9 -8.47 -14.34 1.93
N ILE A 10 -9.40 -14.32 2.89
CA ILE A 10 -9.19 -14.92 4.22
C ILE A 10 -9.13 -16.45 4.09
N ARG A 11 -7.92 -17.02 4.16
CA ARG A 11 -7.71 -18.47 4.26
C ARG A 11 -8.10 -18.96 5.66
N GLN A 12 -8.78 -20.10 5.73
CA GLN A 12 -9.10 -20.73 7.02
C GLN A 12 -7.79 -21.05 7.78
N GLY A 13 -7.67 -20.56 9.01
CA GLY A 13 -6.53 -20.84 9.91
C GLY A 13 -5.42 -19.79 9.96
N THR A 14 -5.44 -18.74 9.13
CA THR A 14 -4.53 -17.59 9.27
C THR A 14 -5.17 -16.52 10.15
N ALA A 15 -4.44 -16.00 11.14
CA ALA A 15 -4.93 -14.88 11.92
C ALA A 15 -5.20 -13.69 10.98
N VAL A 16 -6.42 -13.17 10.96
CA VAL A 16 -6.84 -12.03 10.11
C VAL A 16 -5.91 -10.82 10.28
N SER A 17 -5.30 -10.70 11.47
CA SER A 17 -4.31 -9.66 11.78
C SER A 17 -3.00 -9.77 10.98
N GLN A 18 -2.69 -10.91 10.36
CA GLN A 18 -1.46 -11.16 9.61
C GLN A 18 -1.66 -11.08 8.09
N LEU A 19 -2.89 -10.91 7.61
CA LEU A 19 -3.19 -10.87 6.17
C LEU A 19 -2.83 -9.50 5.58
N GLU A 20 -1.95 -9.53 4.58
CA GLU A 20 -1.53 -8.36 3.78
C GLU A 20 -2.73 -7.63 3.20
N ASP A 21 -3.69 -8.36 2.62
CA ASP A 21 -4.92 -7.80 2.06
C ASP A 21 -5.75 -6.99 3.08
N VAL A 22 -5.80 -7.43 4.34
CA VAL A 22 -6.56 -6.74 5.40
C VAL A 22 -5.86 -5.45 5.83
N LEU A 23 -4.52 -5.46 5.85
CA LEU A 23 -3.72 -4.26 6.05
C LEU A 23 -3.96 -3.28 4.88
N THR A 24 -3.84 -3.75 3.65
CA THR A 24 -4.09 -2.97 2.42
C THR A 24 -5.46 -2.32 2.48
N SER A 25 -6.52 -3.09 2.72
CA SER A 25 -7.90 -2.56 2.74
C SER A 25 -8.12 -1.52 3.82
N ASN A 26 -7.59 -1.74 5.03
CA ASN A 26 -7.82 -0.83 6.15
C ASN A 26 -7.06 0.48 5.96
N ILE A 27 -5.81 0.43 5.46
CA ILE A 27 -5.03 1.63 5.20
C ILE A 27 -5.56 2.36 3.98
N PHE A 28 -5.57 1.71 2.82
CA PHE A 28 -5.89 2.37 1.57
C PHE A 28 -7.39 2.65 1.40
N GLY A 29 -8.26 1.85 2.02
CA GLY A 29 -9.69 2.12 2.08
C GLY A 29 -10.02 3.41 2.84
N LEU A 30 -9.29 3.71 3.94
CA LEU A 30 -9.45 4.96 4.68
C LEU A 30 -8.72 6.12 3.99
N MET A 31 -7.50 5.90 3.49
CA MET A 31 -6.72 6.93 2.79
C MET A 31 -7.42 7.43 1.52
N ARG A 32 -8.23 6.58 0.86
CA ARG A 32 -9.12 7.00 -0.24
C ARG A 32 -10.07 8.13 0.15
N MET A 33 -10.45 8.26 1.43
CA MET A 33 -11.33 9.33 1.91
C MET A 33 -10.59 10.67 2.07
N ILE A 34 -9.26 10.64 2.12
CA ILE A 34 -8.37 11.79 2.24
C ILE A 34 -7.30 11.74 1.13
N PRO A 35 -7.70 11.69 -0.15
CA PRO A 35 -6.82 11.32 -1.25
C PRO A 35 -5.64 12.27 -1.44
N HIS A 36 -5.81 13.55 -1.11
CA HIS A 36 -4.73 14.54 -1.18
C HIS A 36 -3.57 14.22 -0.22
N HIS A 37 -3.86 13.68 0.97
CA HIS A 37 -2.83 13.20 1.89
C HIS A 37 -2.16 11.92 1.40
N LEU A 38 -2.93 11.03 0.78
CA LEU A 38 -2.38 9.82 0.15
C LEU A 38 -1.35 10.19 -0.91
N ILE A 39 -1.69 11.09 -1.82
CA ILE A 39 -0.79 11.56 -2.88
C ILE A 39 0.47 12.20 -2.29
N LYS A 40 0.34 13.08 -1.29
CA LYS A 40 1.50 13.69 -0.61
C LYS A 40 2.44 12.66 0.00
N ILE A 41 1.90 11.60 0.61
CA ILE A 41 2.72 10.51 1.16
C ILE A 41 3.40 9.74 0.03
N LEU A 42 2.66 9.32 -1.00
CA LEU A 42 3.17 8.54 -2.11
C LEU A 42 4.20 9.29 -2.96
N ALA A 43 4.10 10.63 -3.07
CA ALA A 43 5.07 11.49 -3.74
C ALA A 43 6.48 11.42 -3.11
N ASN A 44 6.60 10.88 -1.89
CA ASN A 44 7.88 10.66 -1.24
C ASN A 44 8.53 9.31 -1.58
N ALA A 45 7.87 8.45 -2.34
CA ALA A 45 8.46 7.22 -2.85
C ALA A 45 9.68 7.56 -3.73
N LYS A 46 10.74 6.78 -3.60
CA LYS A 46 12.05 7.06 -4.19
C LYS A 46 12.31 6.16 -5.38
N HIS A 47 12.70 6.72 -6.50
CA HIS A 47 13.05 5.96 -7.70
C HIS A 47 14.11 4.92 -7.37
N ILE A 48 13.96 3.71 -7.91
CA ILE A 48 14.74 2.54 -7.52
C ILE A 48 16.26 2.75 -7.70
N ARG A 49 16.64 3.50 -8.74
CA ARG A 49 18.02 3.80 -9.09
C ARG A 49 18.58 5.00 -8.34
N GLU A 50 17.99 6.16 -8.59
CA GLU A 50 18.57 7.48 -8.28
C GLU A 50 18.15 7.99 -6.91
N ASN A 51 17.23 7.29 -6.25
CA ASN A 51 16.69 7.66 -4.94
C ASN A 51 15.98 9.03 -4.94
N GLU A 52 15.66 9.56 -6.13
CA GLU A 52 14.87 10.77 -6.33
C GLU A 52 13.41 10.53 -5.99
N LYS A 53 12.77 11.51 -5.35
CA LYS A 53 11.37 11.40 -4.96
C LYS A 53 10.44 11.59 -6.15
N LEU A 54 9.29 10.92 -6.12
CA LEU A 54 8.17 11.07 -7.06
C LEU A 54 7.42 12.40 -6.88
N THR A 55 8.13 13.53 -6.90
CA THR A 55 7.54 14.85 -6.60
C THR A 55 6.57 15.32 -7.68
N GLN A 56 6.67 14.80 -8.91
CA GLN A 56 5.81 15.19 -10.02
C GLN A 56 4.32 14.89 -9.81
N ILE A 57 3.97 14.05 -8.83
CA ILE A 57 2.57 13.75 -8.51
C ILE A 57 2.02 14.59 -7.35
N SER A 58 2.84 15.40 -6.65
CA SER A 58 2.47 15.97 -5.33
C SER A 58 1.25 16.89 -5.34
N GLU A 59 1.01 17.58 -6.45
CA GLU A 59 -0.11 18.51 -6.64
C GLU A 59 -1.25 17.93 -7.48
N LEU A 60 -1.14 16.67 -7.91
CA LEU A 60 -2.16 16.02 -8.73
C LEU A 60 -3.26 15.42 -7.87
N SER A 61 -4.47 15.37 -8.42
CA SER A 61 -5.61 14.74 -7.76
C SER A 61 -5.88 13.36 -8.33
N ILE A 62 -6.42 12.46 -7.50
CA ILE A 62 -6.93 11.16 -7.95
C ILE A 62 -8.20 11.40 -8.77
N THR A 63 -8.25 10.84 -9.98
CA THR A 63 -9.41 10.88 -10.86
C THR A 63 -10.62 10.26 -10.17
N SER A 64 -11.78 10.90 -10.33
CA SER A 64 -13.01 10.43 -9.69
C SER A 64 -13.34 8.99 -10.11
N ASN A 65 -13.66 8.14 -9.13
CA ASN A 65 -13.97 6.72 -9.30
C ASN A 65 -12.85 5.82 -9.89
N SER A 66 -11.61 6.30 -10.04
CA SER A 66 -10.52 5.44 -10.54
C SER A 66 -9.88 4.57 -9.46
N PHE A 67 -10.15 4.84 -8.17
CA PHE A 67 -9.50 4.14 -7.06
C PHE A 67 -10.07 2.74 -6.86
N GLU A 68 -9.24 1.73 -7.10
CA GLU A 68 -9.59 0.31 -7.03
C GLU A 68 -8.57 -0.44 -6.17
N LEU A 69 -9.05 -1.34 -5.32
CA LEU A 69 -8.23 -2.33 -4.64
C LEU A 69 -8.30 -3.63 -5.45
N TRP A 70 -7.17 -4.30 -5.66
CA TRP A 70 -7.10 -5.58 -6.38
C TRP A 70 -7.69 -5.50 -7.78
N LYS A 71 -7.30 -4.47 -8.53
CA LYS A 71 -7.72 -4.32 -9.91
C LYS A 71 -7.16 -5.46 -10.75
N ILE A 72 -8.04 -6.19 -11.44
CA ILE A 72 -7.63 -7.27 -12.32
C ILE A 72 -7.22 -6.69 -13.68
N PHE A 73 -5.98 -6.96 -14.08
CA PHE A 73 -5.50 -6.74 -15.43
C PHE A 73 -5.41 -8.07 -16.16
N GLN A 74 -5.89 -8.09 -17.40
CA GLN A 74 -5.61 -9.22 -18.29
C GLN A 74 -4.15 -9.08 -18.74
N ASN A 75 -3.31 -9.99 -18.27
CA ASN A 75 -1.92 -10.06 -18.68
C ASN A 75 -1.80 -11.08 -19.81
N LYS A 76 -1.06 -10.72 -20.86
CA LYS A 76 -0.66 -11.64 -21.95
C LYS A 76 0.85 -11.58 -22.10
N ASN A 77 1.58 -11.56 -20.99
CA ASN A 77 3.04 -11.53 -21.02
C ASN A 77 3.54 -12.93 -21.40
N GLU A 78 3.97 -13.08 -22.65
CA GLU A 78 4.53 -14.33 -23.19
C GLU A 78 5.81 -14.78 -22.45
N LYS A 79 6.43 -13.92 -21.62
CA LYS A 79 7.65 -14.24 -20.86
C LYS A 79 7.39 -14.86 -19.49
N THR A 80 6.20 -14.68 -18.92
CA THR A 80 5.92 -15.08 -17.52
C THR A 80 4.79 -16.11 -17.38
N ASP A 81 4.22 -16.60 -18.50
CA ASP A 81 3.05 -17.51 -18.55
C ASP A 81 1.85 -17.04 -17.71
N LYS A 82 1.86 -15.78 -17.27
CA LYS A 82 0.82 -15.17 -16.45
C LYS A 82 -0.29 -14.61 -17.32
N ASN A 83 -1.50 -15.05 -17.02
CA ASN A 83 -2.71 -14.62 -17.73
C ASN A 83 -3.45 -13.47 -17.02
N ARG A 84 -3.01 -13.10 -15.80
CA ARG A 84 -3.66 -12.08 -14.97
C ARG A 84 -2.67 -11.50 -13.97
N ASP A 85 -2.80 -10.20 -13.78
CA ASP A 85 -2.18 -9.44 -12.71
C ASP A 85 -3.24 -8.84 -11.78
N GLU A 86 -2.91 -8.75 -10.50
CA GLU A 86 -3.78 -8.17 -9.47
C GLU A 86 -2.92 -7.41 -8.46
N PRO A 87 -2.53 -6.15 -8.76
CA PRO A 87 -1.90 -5.30 -7.76
C PRO A 87 -2.83 -4.93 -6.62
N ASP A 88 -2.27 -4.65 -5.45
CA ASP A 88 -3.03 -4.28 -4.26
C ASP A 88 -3.86 -3.01 -4.42
N VAL A 89 -3.28 -1.96 -5.00
CA VAL A 89 -3.92 -0.65 -5.16
C VAL A 89 -3.67 -0.11 -6.56
N TYR A 90 -4.73 0.39 -7.19
CA TYR A 90 -4.69 1.09 -8.46
C TYR A 90 -5.48 2.40 -8.39
N PHE A 91 -4.97 3.44 -9.04
CA PHE A 91 -5.75 4.63 -9.36
C PHE A 91 -5.13 5.43 -10.50
N GLU A 92 -5.91 6.34 -11.07
CA GLU A 92 -5.48 7.28 -12.10
C GLU A 92 -5.43 8.69 -11.52
N LEU A 93 -4.50 9.50 -11.99
CA LEU A 93 -4.41 10.93 -11.70
C LEU A 93 -5.17 11.73 -12.77
N ASP A 94 -5.53 12.97 -12.43
CA ASP A 94 -6.24 13.90 -13.31
C ASP A 94 -5.54 14.17 -14.66
N ASN A 95 -4.21 14.04 -14.71
CA ASN A 95 -3.41 14.13 -15.93
C ASN A 95 -3.33 12.81 -16.74
N GLY A 96 -4.09 11.79 -16.35
CA GLY A 96 -4.14 10.48 -16.99
C GLY A 96 -3.03 9.51 -16.57
N LYS A 97 -2.14 9.90 -15.66
CA LYS A 97 -1.08 9.01 -15.16
C LYS A 97 -1.64 7.92 -14.26
N LYS A 98 -1.21 6.68 -14.49
CA LYS A 98 -1.64 5.50 -13.75
C LYS A 98 -0.66 5.17 -12.64
N ILE A 99 -1.18 4.98 -11.42
CA ILE A 99 -0.43 4.59 -10.24
C ILE A 99 -0.83 3.18 -9.84
N ILE A 100 0.17 2.35 -9.58
CA ILE A 100 0.01 1.09 -8.85
C ILE A 100 0.80 1.20 -7.55
N VAL A 101 0.21 0.75 -6.44
CA VAL A 101 0.94 0.47 -5.20
C VAL A 101 0.85 -1.01 -4.90
N GLU A 102 2.00 -1.68 -4.85
CA GLU A 102 2.12 -3.07 -4.42
C GLU A 102 2.54 -3.08 -2.96
N VAL A 103 1.72 -3.70 -2.11
CA VAL A 103 1.91 -3.70 -0.66
C VAL A 103 2.57 -5.00 -0.24
N LYS A 104 3.69 -4.89 0.46
CA LYS A 104 4.38 -6.03 1.07
C LYS A 104 4.61 -5.83 2.55
N TYR A 105 3.98 -6.69 3.36
CA TYR A 105 4.07 -6.61 4.81
C TYR A 105 5.21 -7.48 5.36
N LEU A 106 5.08 -8.81 5.31
CA LEU A 106 6.12 -9.74 5.81
C LEU A 106 6.83 -10.49 4.70
N SER A 107 6.32 -10.40 3.48
CA SER A 107 6.83 -11.12 2.32
C SER A 107 7.54 -10.18 1.35
N GLY A 108 8.39 -10.73 0.49
CA GLY A 108 8.88 -10.00 -0.69
C GLY A 108 7.91 -10.15 -1.85
N GLU A 109 8.39 -10.01 -3.09
CA GLU A 109 7.58 -10.31 -4.27
C GLU A 109 6.95 -11.70 -4.18
N SER A 110 5.69 -11.80 -4.58
CA SER A 110 4.94 -13.05 -4.52
C SER A 110 5.36 -14.03 -5.62
N ASP A 111 5.82 -13.50 -6.75
CA ASP A 111 6.30 -14.27 -7.90
C ASP A 111 7.56 -13.63 -8.48
N GLU A 112 8.28 -14.38 -9.31
CA GLU A 112 9.40 -13.84 -10.07
C GLU A 112 8.91 -12.78 -11.07
N ASN A 113 9.54 -11.60 -11.06
CA ASN A 113 9.28 -10.50 -12.00
C ASN A 113 7.92 -9.81 -11.81
N GLN A 114 7.25 -10.03 -10.67
CA GLN A 114 5.97 -9.40 -10.34
C GLN A 114 6.00 -7.88 -10.55
N LEU A 115 7.06 -7.20 -10.12
CA LEU A 115 7.15 -5.74 -10.28
C LEU A 115 7.29 -5.31 -11.75
N ILE A 116 7.90 -6.12 -12.61
CA ILE A 116 7.98 -5.83 -14.05
C ILE A 116 6.59 -5.98 -14.67
N ASP A 117 5.92 -7.09 -14.39
CA ASP A 117 4.56 -7.33 -14.91
C ASP A 117 3.62 -6.18 -14.54
N TYR A 118 3.67 -5.71 -13.30
CA TYR A 118 2.80 -4.62 -12.84
C TYR A 118 3.20 -3.27 -13.44
N ALA A 119 4.50 -3.04 -13.68
CA ALA A 119 4.97 -1.80 -14.28
C ALA A 119 4.57 -1.64 -15.76
N GLU A 120 4.18 -2.71 -16.45
CA GLU A 120 3.58 -2.61 -17.80
C GLU A 120 2.20 -1.94 -17.78
N HIS A 121 1.48 -2.00 -16.65
CA HIS A 121 0.11 -1.48 -16.53
C HIS A 121 0.02 -0.06 -15.98
N CYS A 122 1.14 0.55 -15.58
CA CYS A 122 1.16 1.88 -14.96
C CYS A 122 2.26 2.80 -15.49
N ASP A 123 2.20 4.06 -15.08
CA ASP A 123 3.28 5.04 -15.24
C ASP A 123 4.23 5.01 -14.05
N TYR A 124 3.69 4.78 -12.85
CA TYR A 124 4.46 4.72 -11.61
C TYR A 124 4.01 3.52 -10.75
N LEU A 125 4.94 2.62 -10.45
CA LEU A 125 4.77 1.49 -9.54
C LEU A 125 5.49 1.79 -8.23
N ILE A 126 4.72 1.91 -7.14
CA ILE A 126 5.27 2.10 -5.80
C ILE A 126 5.27 0.76 -5.08
N TYR A 127 6.46 0.26 -4.77
CA TYR A 127 6.66 -0.94 -3.98
C TYR A 127 6.76 -0.54 -2.50
N LEU A 128 5.66 -0.78 -1.76
CA LEU A 128 5.51 -0.40 -0.36
C LEU A 128 5.86 -1.57 0.54
N THR A 129 7.07 -1.55 1.12
CA THR A 129 7.58 -2.70 1.89
C THR A 129 7.80 -2.38 3.36
N PHE A 130 7.81 -3.42 4.20
CA PHE A 130 8.22 -3.26 5.59
C PHE A 130 9.75 -3.28 5.76
N PHE A 131 10.42 -4.30 5.21
CA PHE A 131 11.85 -4.54 5.43
C PHE A 131 12.72 -3.90 4.34
N HIS A 132 13.77 -3.19 4.75
CA HIS A 132 14.78 -2.62 3.84
C HIS A 132 15.48 -3.69 2.98
N GLU A 133 15.51 -4.94 3.41
CA GLU A 133 16.07 -6.04 2.61
C GLU A 133 15.27 -6.24 1.31
N HIS A 134 13.95 -6.05 1.32
CA HIS A 134 13.14 -6.13 0.10
C HIS A 134 13.48 -5.01 -0.88
N HIS A 135 13.78 -3.81 -0.38
CA HIS A 135 14.29 -2.73 -1.23
C HIS A 135 15.66 -3.09 -1.82
N LYS A 136 16.56 -3.69 -1.04
CA LYS A 136 17.88 -4.12 -1.53
C LYS A 136 17.75 -5.13 -2.66
N ARG A 137 16.95 -6.20 -2.46
CA ARG A 137 16.71 -7.22 -3.49
C ARG A 137 16.03 -6.65 -4.73
N ALA A 138 15.04 -5.78 -4.55
CA ALA A 138 14.39 -5.10 -5.67
C ALA A 138 15.39 -4.22 -6.45
N LYS A 139 16.27 -3.48 -5.75
CA LYS A 139 17.33 -2.68 -6.39
C LYS A 139 18.32 -3.54 -7.17
N GLU A 140 18.77 -4.64 -6.60
CA GLU A 140 19.68 -5.56 -7.28
C GLU A 140 19.05 -6.14 -8.57
N LYS A 141 17.75 -6.40 -8.54
CA LYS A 141 17.04 -7.04 -9.66
C LYS A 141 16.53 -6.07 -10.73
N TYR A 142 16.04 -4.89 -10.33
CA TYR A 142 15.34 -3.95 -11.22
C TYR A 142 15.99 -2.56 -11.27
N LEU A 143 17.30 -2.47 -11.02
CA LEU A 143 18.05 -1.21 -10.92
C LEU A 143 17.77 -0.22 -12.06
N TYR A 144 17.53 -0.73 -13.27
CA TYR A 144 17.38 0.08 -14.48
C TYR A 144 15.92 0.30 -14.88
N HIS A 145 14.96 -0.14 -14.07
CA HIS A 145 13.55 0.01 -14.40
C HIS A 145 13.06 1.43 -14.08
N GLU A 146 12.52 2.13 -15.07
CA GLU A 146 12.19 3.57 -14.99
C GLU A 146 10.94 3.89 -14.16
N LYS A 147 10.05 2.90 -13.98
CA LYS A 147 8.74 3.09 -13.34
C LYS A 147 8.68 2.65 -11.88
N ILE A 148 9.75 2.07 -11.31
CA ILE A 148 9.70 1.47 -9.97
C ILE A 148 10.19 2.45 -8.92
N TYR A 149 9.36 2.67 -7.90
CA TYR A 149 9.62 3.53 -6.77
C TYR A 149 9.47 2.73 -5.49
N LEU A 150 10.27 3.09 -4.48
CA LEU A 150 10.36 2.38 -3.22
C LEU A 150 9.87 3.28 -2.10
N LEU A 151 9.01 2.74 -1.24
CA LEU A 151 8.55 3.41 -0.03
C LEU A 151 8.48 2.38 1.10
N THR A 152 8.96 2.72 2.29
CA THR A 152 8.77 1.84 3.44
C THR A 152 7.51 2.19 4.23
N TRP A 153 6.92 1.20 4.91
CA TRP A 153 5.83 1.45 5.87
C TRP A 153 6.24 2.42 6.99
N ARG A 154 7.52 2.42 7.39
CA ARG A 154 8.06 3.37 8.37
C ARG A 154 8.08 4.80 7.82
N GLU A 155 8.50 4.98 6.57
CA GLU A 155 8.42 6.28 5.89
C GLU A 155 6.97 6.73 5.73
N PHE A 156 6.08 5.84 5.27
CA PHE A 156 4.64 6.11 5.15
C PHE A 156 4.05 6.60 6.48
N TYR A 157 4.31 5.89 7.59
CA TYR A 157 3.85 6.26 8.92
C TYR A 157 4.41 7.62 9.36
N SER A 158 5.71 7.86 9.20
CA SER A 158 6.30 9.15 9.58
C SER A 158 5.66 10.29 8.80
N LEU A 159 5.49 10.12 7.49
CA LEU A 159 4.87 11.12 6.62
C LEU A 159 3.42 11.37 7.00
N LEU A 160 2.64 10.33 7.33
CA LEU A 160 1.26 10.45 7.81
C LEU A 160 1.20 11.20 9.15
N ARG A 161 2.12 10.90 10.07
CA ARG A 161 2.19 11.53 11.40
C ARG A 161 2.56 13.01 11.30
N ASP A 162 3.41 13.36 10.34
CA ASP A 162 3.95 14.70 10.16
C ASP A 162 2.99 15.59 9.31
N ILE A 163 1.82 15.07 8.91
CA ILE A 163 0.76 15.87 8.29
C ILE A 163 0.29 16.95 9.27
N PRO A 164 0.25 18.23 8.85
CA PRO A 164 -0.28 19.30 9.68
C PRO A 164 -1.70 18.99 10.14
N LYS A 165 -2.01 19.27 11.40
CA LYS A 165 -3.36 19.09 11.92
C LYS A 165 -4.34 19.90 11.09
N SER A 166 -5.26 19.20 10.45
CA SER A 166 -6.34 19.80 9.66
C SER A 166 -7.38 20.43 10.58
N ASN A 167 -8.02 21.50 10.13
CA ASN A 167 -9.20 22.04 10.81
C ASN A 167 -10.43 21.11 10.63
N SER A 168 -10.35 20.13 9.73
CA SER A 168 -11.38 19.10 9.56
C SER A 168 -11.27 18.06 10.68
N VAL A 169 -12.33 18.00 11.50
CA VAL A 169 -12.47 17.00 12.58
C VAL A 169 -12.47 15.58 12.01
N ILE A 170 -13.12 15.36 10.87
CA ILE A 170 -13.24 14.04 10.23
C ILE A 170 -11.88 13.57 9.72
N GLU A 171 -11.15 14.44 9.01
CA GLU A 171 -9.82 14.15 8.49
C GLU A 171 -8.83 13.83 9.61
N SER A 172 -8.85 14.66 10.67
CA SER A 172 -8.03 14.44 11.86
C SER A 172 -8.35 13.10 12.55
N ALA A 173 -9.62 12.71 12.62
CA ALA A 173 -10.04 11.43 13.17
C ALA A 173 -9.57 10.25 12.29
N LEU A 174 -9.68 10.37 10.97
CA LEU A 174 -9.20 9.34 10.02
C LEU A 174 -7.69 9.14 10.14
N ILE A 175 -6.91 10.22 10.12
CA ILE A 175 -5.44 10.17 10.27
C ILE A 175 -5.08 9.54 11.62
N SER A 176 -5.73 9.95 12.71
CA SER A 176 -5.48 9.38 14.04
C SER A 176 -5.78 7.88 14.10
N HIS A 177 -6.88 7.44 13.47
CA HIS A 177 -7.23 6.03 13.41
C HIS A 177 -6.21 5.22 12.61
N LEU A 178 -5.76 5.74 11.47
CA LEU A 178 -4.71 5.13 10.64
C LEU A 178 -3.39 5.01 11.40
N LEU A 179 -2.94 6.07 12.07
CA LEU A 179 -1.72 6.06 12.88
C LEU A 179 -1.81 5.00 13.98
N HIS A 180 -2.94 4.96 14.70
CA HIS A 180 -3.16 3.96 15.75
C HIS A 180 -3.16 2.52 15.20
N TYR A 181 -3.80 2.29 14.05
CA TYR A 181 -3.80 0.98 13.41
C TYR A 181 -2.40 0.56 12.96
N LEU A 182 -1.63 1.47 12.36
CA LEU A 182 -0.24 1.22 11.97
C LEU A 182 0.64 0.94 13.20
N GLU A 183 0.50 1.69 14.29
CA GLU A 183 1.19 1.43 15.56
C GLU A 183 0.84 0.08 16.15
N TYR A 184 -0.43 -0.34 16.08
CA TYR A 184 -0.83 -1.66 16.53
C TYR A 184 -0.23 -2.77 15.69
N LYS A 185 -0.27 -2.62 14.36
CA LYS A 185 0.27 -3.62 13.43
C LYS A 185 1.78 -3.73 13.52
N PHE A 186 2.46 -2.59 13.65
CA PHE A 186 3.89 -2.49 13.40
C PHE A 186 4.70 -2.12 14.63
N GLY A 187 4.08 -1.64 15.71
CA GLY A 187 4.77 -1.10 16.89
C GLY A 187 5.70 -2.10 17.56
N SER A 188 5.35 -3.38 17.60
CA SER A 188 6.25 -4.41 18.13
C SER A 188 7.43 -4.73 17.20
N ILE A 189 7.24 -4.56 15.90
CA ILE A 189 8.26 -4.85 14.86
C ILE A 189 9.21 -3.66 14.69
N TRP A 190 8.70 -2.42 14.73
CA TRP A 190 9.52 -1.20 14.70
C TRP A 190 10.41 -1.06 15.94
N ASP A 191 9.92 -1.45 17.10
CA ASP A 191 10.65 -1.35 18.38
C ASP A 191 11.50 -2.60 18.69
N GLY A 192 11.74 -3.46 17.68
CA GLY A 192 12.70 -4.57 17.76
C GLY A 192 12.40 -5.58 18.86
N TRP A 193 11.17 -6.09 18.96
CA TRP A 193 10.71 -7.14 19.92
C TRP A 193 10.41 -6.70 21.36
N SER A 194 10.32 -5.39 21.67
CA SER A 194 10.20 -4.93 23.06
C SER A 194 8.78 -4.60 23.57
N LYS A 195 7.77 -4.47 22.71
CA LYS A 195 6.38 -4.19 23.15
C LYS A 195 5.44 -5.36 22.88
N ASN A 196 5.15 -6.11 23.92
CA ASN A 196 4.01 -7.01 23.97
C ASN A 196 2.74 -6.14 24.09
N LEU A 197 2.12 -5.76 22.96
CA LEU A 197 0.82 -5.06 22.93
C LEU A 197 -0.35 -5.98 23.34
N GLY A 198 -0.04 -7.14 23.94
CA GLY A 198 -1.01 -8.04 24.54
C GLY A 198 -1.92 -7.30 25.51
N LYS A 199 -3.22 -7.34 25.17
CA LYS A 199 -4.39 -6.78 25.88
C LYS A 199 -4.85 -5.40 25.44
N ILE A 200 -5.11 -5.24 24.13
CA ILE A 200 -6.24 -4.41 23.70
C ILE A 200 -7.18 -5.32 22.92
N ASN A 201 -8.38 -5.53 23.46
CA ASN A 201 -9.47 -6.11 22.69
C ASN A 201 -9.76 -5.11 21.58
N TYR A 202 -9.35 -5.42 20.36
CA TYR A 202 -9.95 -4.80 19.19
C TYR A 202 -11.33 -5.45 19.08
N PRO A 203 -12.44 -4.76 19.41
CA PRO A 203 -13.68 -5.16 18.78
C PRO A 203 -13.36 -5.16 17.29
N TYR A 204 -13.61 -6.28 16.62
CA TYR A 204 -13.63 -6.31 15.15
C TYR A 204 -14.33 -5.03 14.73
N GLY A 205 -13.58 -4.08 14.16
CA GLY A 205 -14.18 -2.87 13.62
C GLY A 205 -15.27 -3.38 12.69
N GLY A 206 -16.54 -3.09 13.02
CA GLY A 206 -17.72 -3.86 12.62
C GLY A 206 -17.98 -3.99 11.11
N PHE A 207 -17.00 -3.67 10.26
CA PHE A 207 -16.93 -3.95 8.84
C PHE A 207 -17.10 -5.45 8.52
N TYR A 208 -16.53 -6.37 9.32
CA TYR A 208 -16.55 -7.80 8.99
C TYR A 208 -17.43 -8.66 9.89
N SER A 209 -18.11 -8.08 10.89
CA SER A 209 -19.11 -8.79 11.70
C SER A 209 -20.43 -8.85 10.93
N GLY A 210 -20.48 -9.70 9.90
CA GLY A 210 -21.74 -10.13 9.32
C GLY A 210 -22.39 -11.15 10.23
N LYS A 211 -23.59 -10.86 10.72
CA LYS A 211 -24.58 -11.89 11.01
C LYS A 211 -25.05 -12.51 9.71
#